data_AF-A0A5R8KBS2-F1
#
_entry.id   AF-A0A5R8KBS2-F1
#
_cell.length_a   1.000
_cell.length_b   1.000
_cell.length_c   1.000
_cell.angle_alpha   90.00
_cell.angle_beta   90.00
_cell.angle_gamma   90.00
#
_symmetry.space_group_name_H-M   'P 1'
#
loop_
_entity.id
_entity.type
_entity.pdbx_description
1 polymer ?
#
loop_
_entity_poly.entity_id
_entity_poly.type
_entity_poly.pdbx_seq_one_letter_code
_entity_poly.pdbx_strand_id
1 'polypeptide(L)'
;MDKDEWYLLKVSDNEIFGPAPIGQFRIWASEAKISPLDRISNDERKTWLRAPMVGELQMDWLIEMPDGFLYGPTSIGTLQEFLATGEIDENVTVINTLDRAKTRIKDLPFFQASPQRVRGSVEIDPNGHGEGTSSEPSVMLKQRSLWLEKQVMELQREIGRWQEHAASLRSQFVEATGRDPL
;
A
#
# COMPACT_ATOMS: atom_id res chain seq x y z
N MET A 1 27.37 15.97 14.14
CA MET A 1 26.16 15.49 13.46
C MET A 1 26.43 15.59 11.97
N ASP A 2 26.79 14.45 11.37
CA ASP A 2 26.85 14.36 9.91
C ASP A 2 25.43 14.43 9.38
N LYS A 3 25.08 15.52 8.69
CA LYS A 3 23.75 15.76 8.13
C LYS A 3 23.35 14.75 7.04
N ASP A 4 24.27 13.86 6.68
CA ASP A 4 24.12 12.88 5.61
C ASP A 4 23.80 11.47 6.13
N GLU A 5 23.75 11.24 7.44
CA GLU A 5 23.38 9.93 7.99
C GLU A 5 21.88 9.85 8.30
N TRP A 6 21.17 9.07 7.49
CA TRP A 6 19.75 8.83 7.64
C TRP A 6 19.46 7.38 8.00
N TYR A 7 18.35 7.17 8.71
CA TYR A 7 17.86 5.86 9.11
C TYR A 7 16.39 5.71 8.72
N LEU A 8 16.00 4.50 8.32
CA LEU A 8 14.63 4.11 8.03
C LEU A 8 14.19 3.06 9.04
N LEU A 9 13.07 3.28 9.70
CA LEU A 9 12.37 2.30 10.51
C LEU A 9 11.16 1.79 9.74
N LYS A 10 11.15 0.48 9.48
CA LYS A 10 10.01 -0.24 8.91
C LYS A 10 8.94 -0.48 9.95
N VAL A 11 7.72 -0.02 9.69
CA VAL A 11 6.62 -0.23 10.65
C VAL A 11 6.08 -1.67 10.61
N SER A 12 6.28 -2.40 9.52
CA SER A 12 5.82 -3.79 9.36
C SER A 12 6.45 -4.76 10.36
N ASP A 13 7.74 -4.59 10.65
CA ASP A 13 8.59 -5.55 11.36
C ASP A 13 9.51 -4.89 12.39
N ASN A 14 9.47 -3.56 12.52
CA ASN A 14 10.36 -2.74 13.35
C ASN A 14 11.85 -2.84 12.97
N GLU A 15 12.18 -3.24 11.74
CA GLU A 15 13.55 -3.27 11.25
C GLU A 15 14.08 -1.85 10.98
N ILE A 16 15.35 -1.60 11.34
CA ILE A 16 16.03 -0.32 11.13
C ILE A 16 17.14 -0.48 10.11
N PHE A 17 17.07 0.30 9.04
CA PHE A 17 18.08 0.40 7.99
C PHE A 17 18.91 1.67 8.13
N GLY A 18 20.16 1.62 7.68
CA GLY A 18 21.12 2.74 7.74
C GLY A 18 22.25 2.54 8.76
N PRO A 19 23.20 3.50 8.86
CA PRO A 19 23.15 4.83 8.25
C PRO A 19 23.36 4.78 6.73
N ALA A 20 22.65 5.63 6.00
CA ALA A 20 22.81 5.81 4.57
C ALA A 20 22.50 7.27 4.16
N PRO A 21 23.03 7.76 3.02
CA PRO A 21 22.69 9.07 2.50
C PRO A 21 21.20 9.16 2.13
N ILE A 22 20.58 10.34 2.27
CA ILE A 22 19.18 10.58 1.90
C ILE A 22 18.86 10.17 0.46
N GLY A 23 19.83 10.28 -0.45
CA GLY A 23 19.69 9.84 -1.84
C GLY A 23 19.35 8.34 -1.98
N GLN A 24 19.88 7.48 -1.09
CA GLN A 24 19.56 6.05 -1.07
C GLN A 24 18.09 5.82 -0.69
N PHE A 25 17.59 6.55 0.30
CA PHE A 25 16.19 6.45 0.72
C PHE A 25 15.24 7.02 -0.33
N ARG A 26 15.63 8.07 -1.05
CA ARG A 26 14.87 8.58 -2.21
C ARG A 26 14.74 7.51 -3.30
N ILE A 27 15.82 6.78 -3.60
CA ILE A 27 15.76 5.65 -4.54
C ILE A 27 14.77 4.60 -4.03
N TRP A 28 14.87 4.19 -2.77
CA TRP A 28 13.93 3.23 -2.19
C TRP A 28 12.47 3.70 -2.19
N ALA A 29 12.20 4.98 -1.93
CA ALA A 29 10.87 5.56 -2.08
C ALA A 29 10.38 5.44 -3.54
N SER A 30 11.24 5.74 -4.52
CA SER A 30 10.92 5.61 -5.95
C SER A 30 10.76 4.16 -6.43
N GLU A 31 11.30 3.18 -5.69
CA GLU A 31 11.14 1.74 -5.96
C GLU A 31 9.96 1.14 -5.18
N ALA A 32 9.07 1.96 -4.62
CA ALA A 32 7.96 1.54 -3.76
C ALA A 32 8.39 0.72 -2.51
N LYS A 33 9.66 0.83 -2.10
CA LYS A 33 10.23 0.13 -0.93
C LYS A 33 10.05 0.91 0.36
N ILE A 34 9.43 2.08 0.39
CA ILE A 34 9.15 2.83 1.62
C ILE A 34 7.64 3.04 1.72
N SER A 35 7.05 2.54 2.80
CA SER A 35 5.62 2.74 3.10
C SER A 35 5.38 4.16 3.63
N PRO A 36 4.20 4.77 3.35
CA PRO A 36 3.79 6.02 4.00
C PRO A 36 3.77 5.98 5.53
N LEU A 37 3.69 4.77 6.11
CA LEU A 37 3.72 4.55 7.56
C LEU A 37 5.15 4.42 8.11
N ASP A 38 6.12 4.07 7.28
CA ASP A 38 7.52 3.94 7.68
C ASP A 38 8.05 5.28 8.21
N ARG A 39 9.11 5.21 9.01
CA ARG A 39 9.66 6.40 9.67
C ARG A 39 11.11 6.64 9.32
N ILE A 40 11.49 7.91 9.32
CA ILE A 40 12.81 8.39 8.92
C ILE A 40 13.40 9.23 10.05
N SER A 41 14.70 9.09 10.28
CA SER A 41 15.48 9.86 11.25
C SER A 41 16.80 10.33 10.63
N ASN A 42 17.24 11.54 10.95
CA ASN A 42 18.54 12.12 10.57
C ASN A 42 19.34 12.63 11.77
N ASP A 43 18.97 12.22 12.99
CA ASP A 43 19.50 12.72 14.25
C ASP A 43 19.97 11.60 15.17
N GLU A 44 20.55 10.54 14.58
CA GLU A 44 20.98 9.32 15.27
C GLU A 44 19.81 8.60 15.95
N ARG A 45 18.65 8.49 15.27
CA ARG A 45 17.47 7.73 15.74
C ARG A 45 16.79 8.32 16.97
N LYS A 46 17.01 9.62 17.26
CA LYS A 46 16.40 10.31 18.41
C LYS A 46 14.98 10.75 18.11
N THR A 47 14.74 11.26 16.90
CA THR A 47 13.41 11.62 16.42
C THR A 47 13.06 10.85 15.16
N TRP A 48 11.78 10.53 15.01
CA TRP A 48 11.25 9.73 13.91
C TRP A 48 10.07 10.44 13.27
N LEU A 49 10.21 10.82 12.02
CA LEU A 49 9.16 11.43 11.21
C LEU A 49 8.56 10.37 10.29
N ARG A 50 7.27 10.45 9.95
CA ARG A 50 6.73 9.58 8.89
C ARG A 50 7.42 9.92 7.58
N ALA A 51 7.66 8.92 6.74
CA ALA A 51 8.36 9.10 5.47
C ALA A 51 7.81 10.25 4.61
N PRO A 52 6.48 10.47 4.49
CA PRO A 52 5.95 11.60 3.72
C PRO A 52 6.24 12.99 4.30
N MET A 53 6.68 13.09 5.56
CA MET A 53 7.09 14.36 6.16
C MET A 53 8.51 14.76 5.75
N VAL A 54 9.27 13.86 5.12
CA VAL A 54 10.61 14.11 4.59
C VAL A 54 10.50 14.42 3.11
N GLY A 55 10.51 15.71 2.76
CA GLY A 55 10.27 16.19 1.39
C GLY A 55 11.25 15.62 0.36
N GLU A 56 12.45 15.26 0.77
CA GLU A 56 13.47 14.63 -0.08
C GLU A 56 13.05 13.26 -0.62
N LEU A 57 12.07 12.59 0.00
CA LEU A 57 11.53 11.31 -0.46
C LEU A 57 10.45 11.44 -1.55
N GLN A 58 9.97 12.66 -1.84
CA GLN A 58 9.02 12.94 -2.94
C GLN A 58 7.75 12.05 -2.87
N MET A 59 7.21 11.90 -1.67
CA MET A 59 6.00 11.12 -1.40
C MET A 59 4.78 12.05 -1.40
N ASP A 60 4.46 12.58 -2.58
CA ASP A 60 3.51 13.70 -2.73
C ASP A 60 2.13 13.28 -3.23
N TRP A 61 1.82 11.98 -3.31
CA TRP A 61 0.60 11.48 -3.94
C TRP A 61 -0.31 10.71 -2.99
N LEU A 62 -1.57 11.11 -2.89
CA LEU A 62 -2.64 10.29 -2.33
C LEU A 62 -3.38 9.56 -3.44
N ILE A 63 -3.84 8.35 -3.15
CA ILE A 63 -4.63 7.51 -4.05
C ILE A 63 -6.00 7.30 -3.41
N GLU A 64 -7.07 7.63 -4.14
CA GLU A 64 -8.44 7.26 -3.74
C GLU A 64 -8.68 5.81 -4.16
N MET A 65 -8.56 4.88 -3.21
CA MET A 65 -8.72 3.45 -3.45
C MET A 65 -10.18 3.09 -3.80
N PRO A 66 -10.43 1.96 -4.49
CA PRO A 66 -11.79 1.57 -4.89
C PRO A 66 -12.79 1.40 -3.74
N ASP A 67 -12.30 1.12 -2.54
CA ASP A 67 -13.08 0.99 -1.30
C ASP A 67 -13.38 2.34 -0.61
N GLY A 68 -12.91 3.45 -1.20
CA GLY A 68 -13.13 4.81 -0.71
C GLY A 68 -12.08 5.29 0.30
N PHE A 69 -11.09 4.47 0.67
CA PHE A 69 -10.00 4.91 1.53
C PHE A 69 -8.91 5.67 0.77
N LEU A 70 -8.25 6.60 1.47
CA LEU A 70 -7.08 7.29 0.94
C LEU A 70 -5.81 6.55 1.34
N TYR A 71 -5.05 6.09 0.35
CA TYR A 71 -3.71 5.56 0.54
C TYR A 71 -2.66 6.64 0.27
N GLY A 72 -1.61 6.72 1.10
CA GLY A 72 -0.50 7.67 0.96
C GLY A 72 -0.40 8.68 2.11
N PRO A 73 0.30 9.82 1.92
CA PRO A 73 0.98 10.23 0.69
C PRO A 73 2.13 9.29 0.31
N THR A 74 2.32 9.01 -0.99
CA THR A 74 3.26 8.04 -1.52
C THR A 74 3.99 8.55 -2.77
N SER A 75 4.97 7.80 -3.26
CA SER A 75 5.75 8.16 -4.44
C SER A 75 5.08 7.77 -5.76
N ILE A 76 5.56 8.34 -6.86
CA ILE A 76 5.20 7.90 -8.23
C ILE A 76 5.55 6.43 -8.45
N GLY A 77 6.63 5.93 -7.84
CA GLY A 77 7.02 4.53 -7.91
C GLY A 77 5.94 3.59 -7.37
N THR A 78 5.34 3.94 -6.24
CA THR A 78 4.22 3.15 -5.68
C THR A 78 2.98 3.19 -6.56
N LEU A 79 2.66 4.34 -7.17
CA LEU A 79 1.58 4.43 -8.17
C LEU A 79 1.82 3.49 -9.35
N GLN A 80 3.05 3.44 -9.87
CA GLN A 80 3.43 2.55 -10.97
C GLN A 80 3.34 1.08 -10.57
N GLU A 81 3.77 0.73 -9.35
CA GLU A 81 3.68 -0.63 -8.83
C GLU A 81 2.22 -1.07 -8.69
N PHE A 82 1.36 -0.23 -8.10
CA PHE A 82 -0.07 -0.54 -7.93
C PHE A 82 -0.79 -0.71 -9.28
N LEU A 83 -0.42 0.09 -10.30
CA LEU A 83 -0.91 -0.10 -11.66
C LEU A 83 -0.40 -1.41 -12.27
N ALA A 84 0.88 -1.75 -12.07
CA ALA A 84 1.50 -2.95 -12.62
C ALA A 84 0.94 -4.23 -11.99
N THR A 85 0.56 -4.19 -10.72
CA THR A 85 -0.04 -5.31 -9.98
C THR A 85 -1.56 -5.39 -10.16
N GLY A 86 -2.20 -4.34 -10.67
CA GLY A 86 -3.65 -4.26 -10.82
C GLY A 86 -4.40 -3.93 -9.53
N GLU A 87 -3.70 -3.47 -8.48
CA GLU A 87 -4.34 -2.97 -7.26
C GLU A 87 -5.15 -1.68 -7.51
N ILE A 88 -4.75 -0.89 -8.51
CA ILE A 88 -5.48 0.26 -9.03
C ILE A 88 -5.52 0.22 -10.56
N ASP A 89 -6.50 0.90 -11.15
CA ASP A 89 -6.61 1.04 -12.61
C ASP A 89 -6.29 2.47 -13.08
N GLU A 90 -6.30 2.66 -14.40
CA GLU A 90 -6.00 3.95 -15.04
C GLU A 90 -7.03 5.07 -14.76
N ASN A 91 -8.20 4.72 -14.20
CA ASN A 91 -9.26 5.67 -13.87
C ASN A 91 -9.24 6.10 -12.41
N VAL A 92 -8.37 5.53 -11.57
CA VAL A 92 -8.22 5.90 -10.16
C VAL A 92 -7.91 7.40 -10.02
N THR A 93 -8.56 8.02 -9.04
CA THR A 93 -8.27 9.42 -8.70
C THR A 93 -7.03 9.47 -7.82
N VAL A 94 -6.14 10.38 -8.15
CA VAL A 94 -4.97 10.70 -7.35
C VAL A 94 -4.96 12.18 -7.00
N ILE A 95 -4.38 12.50 -5.85
CA ILE A 95 -4.33 13.86 -5.32
C ILE A 95 -2.88 14.21 -5.05
N ASN A 96 -2.38 15.25 -5.68
CA ASN A 96 -1.06 15.80 -5.35
C ASN A 96 -1.18 16.61 -4.05
N THR A 97 -0.37 16.32 -3.05
CA THR A 97 -0.46 16.95 -1.73
C THR A 97 0.11 18.37 -1.69
N LEU A 98 0.94 18.75 -2.66
CA LEU A 98 1.58 20.06 -2.74
C LEU A 98 0.60 21.14 -3.21
N ASP A 99 -0.17 20.85 -4.26
CA ASP A 99 -1.14 21.79 -4.86
C ASP A 99 -2.61 21.41 -4.64
N ARG A 100 -2.86 20.22 -4.07
CA ARG A 100 -4.19 19.64 -3.82
C ARG A 100 -4.99 19.35 -5.09
N ALA A 101 -4.34 19.33 -6.25
CA ALA A 101 -4.98 19.00 -7.51
C ALA A 101 -5.42 17.53 -7.49
N LYS A 102 -6.70 17.30 -7.80
CA LYS A 102 -7.26 15.97 -8.01
C LYS A 102 -7.31 15.68 -9.50
N THR A 103 -6.71 14.57 -9.93
CA THR A 103 -6.72 14.15 -11.34
C THR A 103 -6.93 12.65 -11.42
N ARG A 104 -7.28 12.14 -12.61
CA ARG A 104 -7.14 10.70 -12.85
C ARG A 104 -5.71 10.39 -13.20
N ILE A 105 -5.26 9.18 -12.87
CA ILE A 105 -3.88 8.77 -13.17
C ILE A 105 -3.60 8.77 -14.68
N LYS A 106 -4.57 8.40 -15.52
CA LYS A 106 -4.42 8.43 -16.99
C LYS A 106 -4.16 9.82 -17.60
N ASP A 107 -4.54 10.87 -16.89
CA ASP A 107 -4.39 12.25 -17.34
C ASP A 107 -3.00 12.81 -16.97
N LEU A 108 -2.19 12.06 -16.22
CA LEU A 108 -0.87 12.51 -15.78
C LEU A 108 0.21 12.30 -16.86
N PRO A 109 1.14 13.26 -17.04
CA PRO A 109 2.18 13.16 -18.06
C PRO A 109 3.06 11.90 -17.94
N PHE A 110 3.40 11.50 -16.70
CA PHE A 110 4.22 10.31 -16.48
C PHE A 110 3.50 9.02 -16.88
N PHE A 111 2.17 8.99 -16.82
CA PHE A 111 1.38 7.84 -17.25
C PHE A 111 1.35 7.74 -18.78
N GLN A 112 1.19 8.88 -19.47
CA GLN A 112 1.19 8.92 -20.93
C GLN A 112 2.55 8.63 -21.55
N ALA A 113 3.64 8.98 -20.87
CA ALA A 113 5.02 8.75 -21.31
C ALA A 113 5.53 7.32 -21.03
N SER A 114 4.80 6.51 -20.26
CA SER A 114 5.24 5.18 -19.82
C SER A 114 5.08 4.11 -20.92
N PRO A 115 6.11 3.32 -21.28
CA PRO A 115 6.07 2.29 -22.34
C PRO A 115 5.13 1.10 -22.08
N GLN A 116 4.59 0.95 -20.87
CA GLN A 116 3.76 -0.19 -20.48
C GLN A 116 2.45 -0.34 -21.29
N ARG A 117 2.07 0.63 -22.14
CA ARG A 117 0.95 0.49 -23.08
C ARG A 117 1.09 -0.65 -24.10
N VAL A 118 2.26 -1.29 -24.23
CA VAL A 118 2.44 -2.44 -25.15
C VAL A 118 2.06 -3.79 -24.51
N ARG A 119 1.85 -3.89 -23.19
CA ARG A 119 1.57 -5.19 -22.54
C ARG A 119 0.09 -5.53 -22.31
N GLY A 120 -0.83 -4.60 -22.60
CA GLY A 120 -2.27 -4.76 -22.33
C GLY A 120 -3.13 -5.20 -23.52
N SER A 121 -2.56 -5.39 -24.70
CA SER A 121 -3.28 -5.88 -25.88
C SER A 121 -2.41 -6.86 -26.67
N VAL A 122 -2.03 -7.96 -26.05
CA VAL A 122 -1.59 -9.13 -26.81
C VAL A 122 -2.85 -9.89 -27.16
N GLU A 123 -3.36 -9.63 -28.37
CA GLU A 123 -4.18 -10.61 -29.07
C GLU A 123 -3.39 -11.93 -29.07
N ILE A 124 -4.01 -12.99 -28.58
CA ILE A 124 -3.38 -14.30 -28.42
C ILE A 124 -3.11 -14.85 -29.82
N ASP A 125 -1.88 -14.68 -30.29
CA ASP A 125 -1.32 -15.46 -31.39
C ASP A 125 -0.96 -16.86 -30.85
N PRO A 126 -1.57 -17.95 -31.36
CA PRO A 126 -1.48 -19.27 -30.72
C PRO A 126 -0.16 -20.01 -30.98
N ASN A 127 0.92 -19.33 -31.44
CA ASN A 127 2.13 -20.04 -31.87
C ASN A 127 3.45 -19.30 -31.58
N GLY A 128 3.66 -18.90 -30.32
CA GLY A 128 4.92 -18.32 -29.86
C GLY A 128 5.45 -19.01 -28.60
N HIS A 129 6.38 -19.94 -28.76
CA HIS A 129 7.19 -20.45 -27.67
C HIS A 129 8.13 -19.36 -27.14
N GLY A 130 8.09 -19.12 -25.83
CA GLY A 130 9.00 -18.23 -25.12
C GLY A 130 9.10 -18.63 -23.66
N GLU A 131 10.01 -19.55 -23.36
CA GLU A 131 10.52 -19.76 -21.99
C GLU A 131 11.25 -18.50 -21.52
N GLY A 132 10.84 -17.98 -20.36
CA GLY A 132 11.44 -16.82 -19.73
C GLY A 132 11.13 -16.77 -18.24
N THR A 133 11.98 -17.45 -17.47
CA THR A 133 12.22 -17.34 -16.01
C THR A 133 11.27 -16.43 -15.23
N SER A 134 10.19 -17.00 -14.69
CA SER A 134 9.13 -16.30 -13.94
C SER A 134 8.98 -16.87 -12.52
N SER A 135 10.06 -16.85 -11.73
CA SER A 135 10.05 -17.51 -10.41
C SER A 135 9.88 -16.56 -9.22
N GLU A 136 10.39 -15.33 -9.28
CA GLU A 136 10.39 -14.42 -8.11
C GLU A 136 9.10 -13.62 -7.87
N PRO A 137 8.48 -12.95 -8.88
CA PRO A 137 7.24 -12.19 -8.64
C PRO A 137 6.06 -13.09 -8.25
N SER A 138 6.05 -14.35 -8.72
CA SER A 138 5.02 -15.32 -8.36
C SER A 138 5.09 -15.74 -6.88
N VAL A 139 6.30 -15.81 -6.30
CA VAL A 139 6.50 -16.18 -4.90
C VAL A 139 6.03 -15.07 -3.96
N MET A 140 6.32 -13.81 -4.27
CA MET A 140 5.85 -12.68 -3.47
C MET A 140 4.33 -12.51 -3.53
N LEU A 141 3.71 -12.70 -4.71
CA LEU A 141 2.25 -12.69 -4.85
C LEU A 141 1.58 -13.82 -4.07
N LYS A 142 2.15 -15.03 -4.07
CA LYS A 142 1.67 -16.15 -3.26
C LYS A 142 1.78 -15.85 -1.77
N GLN A 143 2.89 -15.26 -1.32
CA GLN A 143 3.07 -14.86 0.08
C GLN A 143 2.05 -13.80 0.50
N ARG A 144 1.76 -12.82 -0.37
CA ARG A 144 0.75 -11.79 -0.12
C ARG A 144 -0.67 -12.35 -0.08
N SER A 145 -1.02 -13.26 -1.00
CA SER A 145 -2.32 -13.95 -1.01
C SER A 145 -2.54 -14.71 0.30
N LEU A 146 -1.55 -15.52 0.71
CA LEU A 146 -1.62 -16.28 1.95
C LEU A 146 -1.76 -15.39 3.19
N TRP A 147 -1.08 -14.25 3.19
CA TRP A 147 -1.19 -13.29 4.30
C TRP A 147 -2.57 -12.65 4.35
N LEU A 148 -3.13 -12.24 3.21
CA LEU A 148 -4.48 -11.68 3.12
C LEU A 148 -5.55 -12.71 3.51
N GLU A 149 -5.42 -13.95 3.05
CA GLU A 149 -6.30 -15.06 3.43
C GLU A 149 -6.30 -15.27 4.96
N LYS A 150 -5.11 -15.23 5.59
CA LYS A 150 -5.00 -15.33 7.04
C LYS A 150 -5.66 -14.16 7.77
N GLN A 151 -5.50 -12.93 7.28
CA GLN A 151 -6.15 -11.76 7.86
C GLN A 151 -7.68 -11.83 7.73
N VAL A 152 -8.18 -12.26 6.56
CA VAL A 152 -9.61 -12.48 6.34
C VAL A 152 -10.16 -13.53 7.31
N MET A 153 -9.46 -14.65 7.50
CA MET A 153 -9.86 -15.67 8.47
C MET A 153 -9.93 -15.14 9.91
N GLU A 154 -8.95 -14.34 10.34
CA GLU A 154 -8.94 -13.79 11.70
C GLU A 154 -10.08 -12.79 11.92
N LEU A 155 -10.34 -11.91 10.95
CA LEU A 155 -11.45 -10.97 10.99
C LEU A 155 -12.81 -11.69 10.98
N GLN A 156 -12.97 -12.73 10.16
CA GLN A 156 -14.17 -13.56 10.16
C GLN A 156 -14.40 -14.23 11.51
N ARG A 157 -13.33 -14.72 12.15
CA ARG A 157 -13.39 -15.29 13.50
C ARG A 157 -13.79 -14.25 14.54
N GLU A 158 -13.29 -13.03 14.42
CA GLU A 158 -13.67 -11.92 15.30
C GLU A 158 -15.14 -11.52 15.13
N ILE A 159 -15.61 -11.41 13.89
CA ILE A 159 -17.03 -11.19 13.58
C ILE A 159 -17.89 -12.30 14.22
N GLY A 160 -17.48 -13.57 14.11
CA GLY A 160 -18.18 -14.68 14.74
C GLY A 160 -18.29 -14.54 16.26
N ARG A 161 -17.19 -14.19 16.95
CA ARG A 161 -17.20 -13.94 18.40
C ARG A 161 -18.16 -12.82 18.80
N TRP A 162 -18.16 -11.72 18.05
CA TRP A 162 -19.07 -10.60 18.30
C TRP A 162 -20.53 -10.96 18.03
N GLN A 163 -20.81 -11.76 17.01
CA GLN A 163 -22.14 -12.27 16.71
C GLN A 163 -22.66 -13.20 17.82
N GLU A 164 -21.83 -14.12 18.31
CA GLU A 164 -22.16 -14.98 19.45
C GLU A 164 -22.45 -14.16 20.71
N HIS A 165 -21.63 -13.16 20.99
CA HIS A 165 -21.83 -12.26 22.13
C HIS A 165 -23.13 -11.45 22.01
N ALA A 166 -23.42 -10.93 20.81
CA ALA A 166 -24.68 -10.23 20.53
C ALA A 166 -25.90 -11.15 20.66
N ALA A 167 -25.80 -12.40 20.20
CA ALA A 167 -26.86 -13.41 20.34
C ALA A 167 -27.11 -13.77 21.82
N SER A 168 -26.03 -13.94 22.60
CA SER A 168 -26.11 -14.18 24.04
C SER A 168 -26.80 -13.02 24.77
N LEU A 169 -26.40 -11.78 24.48
CA LEU A 169 -27.02 -10.58 25.04
C LEU A 169 -28.50 -10.46 24.65
N ARG A 170 -28.85 -10.75 23.39
CA ARG A 170 -30.24 -10.79 22.94
C ARG A 170 -31.05 -11.83 23.71
N SER A 171 -30.51 -13.03 23.90
CA SER A 171 -31.16 -14.09 24.68
C SER A 171 -31.42 -13.66 26.12
N GLN A 172 -30.43 -13.07 26.78
CA GLN A 172 -30.56 -12.55 28.15
C GLN A 172 -31.61 -11.43 28.23
N PHE A 173 -31.67 -10.56 27.22
CA PHE A 173 -32.68 -9.51 27.13
C PHE A 173 -34.10 -10.07 26.98
N VAL A 174 -34.28 -11.07 26.10
CA VAL A 174 -35.58 -11.73 25.90
C VAL A 174 -36.01 -12.47 27.16
N GLU A 175 -35.09 -13.17 27.83
CA GLU A 175 -35.37 -13.85 29.11
C GLU A 175 -35.80 -12.85 30.19
N ALA A 176 -35.15 -11.69 30.27
CA ALA A 176 -35.46 -10.67 31.27
C ALA A 176 -36.74 -9.88 30.97
N THR A 177 -37.11 -9.69 29.70
CA THR A 177 -38.18 -8.75 29.30
C THR A 177 -39.35 -9.38 28.56
N GLY A 178 -39.24 -10.64 28.14
CA GLY A 178 -40.27 -11.37 27.38
C GLY A 178 -40.50 -10.90 25.95
N ARG A 179 -39.63 -10.03 25.41
CA ARG A 179 -39.73 -9.48 24.05
C ARG A 179 -38.37 -9.28 23.40
N ASP A 180 -38.35 -9.21 22.07
CA ASP A 180 -37.14 -8.90 21.32
C ASP A 180 -36.68 -7.44 21.50
N PRO A 181 -35.35 -7.19 21.51
CA PRO A 181 -34.81 -5.84 21.43
C PRO A 181 -35.04 -5.24 20.03
N LEU A 182 -35.35 -3.94 20.01
CA LEU A 182 -35.67 -3.13 18.81
C LEU A 182 -34.48 -3.01 17.84
#